data_AF-A0A6I0SML3-F1
#
_entry.id   AF-A0A6I0SML3-F1
#
_cell.length_a   1.000
_cell.length_b   1.000
_cell.length_c   1.000
_cell.angle_alpha   90.00
_cell.angle_beta   90.00
_cell.angle_gamma   90.00
#
_symmetry.space_group_name_H-M   'P 1'
#
loop_
_entity.id
_entity.type
_entity.pdbx_description
1 polymer ?
#
loop_
_entity_poly.entity_id
_entity_poly.type
_entity_poly.pdbx_seq_one_letter_code
_entity_poly.pdbx_strand_id
1 'polypeptide(L)'
;MVGFYQYITEQYGEKYAKIAQDLAEKSKGKKIQGVDEALAAFEKYKNVLDKKFSKVDRDAIFNALESVNYDELSKNLTKISKSLKITSRVSFLYDVGSDFKNAIETGNWRPLFVTLEKSAVDVGVAKIVALMFSFIVGVPLGFWGIAIVTGIVSSYIGDDELSKLNELLGI
;
A
#
# COMPACT_ATOMS: atom_id res chain seq x y z
N MET A 1 16.07 -0.85 -10.07
CA MET A 1 14.76 -0.15 -10.09
C MET A 1 14.06 -0.31 -11.44
N VAL A 2 14.78 -0.32 -12.58
CA VAL A 2 14.21 -0.61 -13.92
C VAL A 2 13.37 -1.89 -13.92
N GLY A 3 13.88 -3.01 -13.40
CA GLY A 3 13.14 -4.28 -13.37
C GLY A 3 11.85 -4.27 -12.52
N PHE A 4 11.75 -3.44 -11.48
CA PHE A 4 10.54 -3.36 -10.64
C PHE A 4 9.42 -2.60 -11.35
N TYR A 5 9.74 -1.42 -11.90
CA TYR A 5 8.73 -0.65 -12.64
C TYR A 5 8.38 -1.31 -13.97
N GLN A 6 9.32 -2.02 -14.60
CA GLN A 6 9.01 -2.85 -15.75
C GLN A 6 8.02 -3.96 -15.39
N TYR A 7 8.25 -4.69 -14.29
CA TYR A 7 7.28 -5.68 -13.79
C TYR A 7 5.91 -5.05 -13.53
N ILE A 8 5.85 -3.88 -12.87
CA ILE A 8 4.57 -3.17 -12.64
C ILE A 8 3.91 -2.79 -13.97
N THR A 9 4.66 -2.28 -14.95
CA THR A 9 4.11 -1.96 -16.28
C THR A 9 3.55 -3.19 -16.98
N GLU A 10 4.26 -4.32 -16.94
CA GLU A 10 3.82 -5.56 -17.58
C GLU A 10 2.57 -6.15 -16.91
N GLN A 11 2.44 -6.05 -15.59
CA GLN A 11 1.31 -6.60 -14.85
C GLN A 11 0.09 -5.67 -14.78
N TYR A 12 0.31 -4.36 -14.69
CA TYR A 12 -0.72 -3.39 -14.31
C TYR A 12 -0.80 -2.17 -15.26
N GLY A 13 0.06 -2.13 -16.28
CA GLY A 13 0.07 -1.09 -17.30
C GLY A 13 0.85 0.18 -16.92
N GLU A 14 1.17 0.97 -17.95
CA GLU A 14 2.01 2.17 -17.82
C GLU A 14 1.43 3.23 -16.87
N LYS A 15 0.10 3.39 -16.85
CA LYS A 15 -0.55 4.39 -15.98
C LYS A 15 -0.31 4.09 -14.51
N TYR A 16 -0.46 2.83 -14.12
CA TYR A 16 -0.21 2.41 -12.73
C TYR A 16 1.28 2.47 -12.39
N ALA A 17 2.16 2.10 -13.33
CA ALA A 17 3.60 2.26 -13.14
C ALA A 17 4.02 3.72 -12.87
N LYS A 18 3.38 4.69 -13.53
CA LYS A 18 3.59 6.13 -13.26
C LYS A 18 3.11 6.52 -11.87
N ILE A 19 1.94 6.05 -11.43
CA ILE A 19 1.47 6.27 -10.05
C ILE A 19 2.49 5.71 -9.05
N ALA A 20 2.95 4.48 -9.23
CA ALA A 20 3.97 3.89 -8.36
C ALA A 20 5.25 4.73 -8.29
N GLN A 21 5.74 5.23 -9.44
CA GLN A 21 6.90 6.12 -9.50
C GLN A 21 6.65 7.44 -8.76
N ASP A 22 5.50 8.08 -8.96
CA ASP A 22 5.12 9.33 -8.30
C ASP A 22 5.06 9.15 -6.78
N LEU A 23 4.45 8.05 -6.29
CA LEU A 23 4.39 7.74 -4.86
C LEU A 23 5.80 7.58 -4.28
N ALA A 24 6.69 6.87 -4.97
CA ALA A 24 8.07 6.72 -4.55
C ALA A 24 8.82 8.05 -4.49
N GLU A 25 8.68 8.90 -5.51
CA GLU A 25 9.34 10.21 -5.56
C GLU A 25 8.83 11.14 -4.46
N LYS A 26 7.51 11.29 -4.34
CA LYS A 26 6.86 12.20 -3.38
C LYS A 26 7.00 11.75 -1.94
N SER A 27 7.29 10.46 -1.69
CA SER A 27 7.53 9.96 -0.34
C SER A 27 8.90 10.33 0.23
N LYS A 28 9.87 10.72 -0.61
CA LYS A 28 11.24 11.01 -0.17
C LYS A 28 11.25 12.18 0.81
N GLY A 29 11.74 11.93 2.02
CA GLY A 29 11.82 12.93 3.09
C GLY A 29 10.47 13.31 3.72
N LYS A 30 9.35 12.79 3.20
CA LYS A 30 8.02 13.09 3.73
C LYS A 30 7.80 12.36 5.06
N LYS A 31 7.47 13.13 6.10
CA LYS A 31 7.08 12.61 7.41
C LYS A 31 5.58 12.38 7.46
N ILE A 32 5.14 11.47 8.32
CA ILE A 32 3.73 11.25 8.61
C ILE A 32 3.28 12.39 9.51
N GLN A 33 2.24 13.12 9.08
CA GLN A 33 1.75 14.31 9.80
C GLN A 33 0.68 13.94 10.85
N GLY A 34 0.03 12.79 10.70
CA GLY A 34 -0.84 12.18 11.70
C GLY A 34 -1.73 11.08 11.10
N VAL A 35 -2.14 10.12 11.91
CA VAL A 35 -3.04 9.02 11.52
C VAL A 35 -4.41 9.51 11.06
N ASP A 36 -4.96 10.53 11.73
CA ASP A 36 -6.37 10.92 11.53
C ASP A 36 -6.62 11.50 10.13
N GLU A 37 -5.72 12.36 9.64
CA GLU A 37 -5.84 12.97 8.31
C GLU A 37 -5.72 11.91 7.20
N ALA A 38 -4.70 11.05 7.28
CA ALA A 38 -4.48 9.98 6.31
C ALA A 38 -5.62 8.95 6.32
N LEU A 39 -6.16 8.63 7.51
CA LEU A 39 -7.30 7.73 7.64
C LEU A 39 -8.57 8.34 7.04
N ALA A 40 -8.87 9.62 7.32
CA ALA A 40 -10.04 10.29 6.78
C ALA A 40 -10.02 10.37 5.24
N ALA A 41 -8.87 10.72 4.65
CA ALA A 41 -8.70 10.74 3.20
C ALA A 41 -8.86 9.34 2.59
N PHE A 42 -8.29 8.31 3.24
CA PHE A 42 -8.46 6.93 2.83
C PHE A 42 -9.90 6.44 2.92
N GLU A 43 -10.63 6.73 4.00
CA GLU A 43 -12.02 6.31 4.16
C GLU A 43 -12.92 6.92 3.08
N LYS A 44 -12.70 8.19 2.73
CA LYS A 44 -13.41 8.85 1.61
C LYS A 44 -13.18 8.11 0.29
N TYR A 45 -11.92 7.79 -0.03
CA TYR A 45 -11.57 7.01 -1.22
C TYR A 45 -12.19 5.60 -1.19
N LYS A 46 -11.99 4.88 -0.09
CA LYS A 46 -12.47 3.51 0.11
C LYS A 46 -13.98 3.42 -0.06
N ASN A 47 -14.74 4.39 0.44
CA ASN A 47 -16.20 4.40 0.31
C ASN A 47 -16.68 4.48 -1.15
N VAL A 48 -15.89 5.07 -2.05
CA VAL A 48 -16.17 5.06 -3.49
C VAL A 48 -15.70 3.73 -4.11
N LEU A 49 -14.49 3.29 -3.77
CA LEU A 49 -13.93 2.03 -4.25
C LEU A 49 -14.85 0.83 -3.96
N ASP A 50 -15.34 0.73 -2.72
CA ASP A 50 -16.22 -0.35 -2.27
C ASP A 50 -17.58 -0.35 -2.98
N LYS A 51 -17.99 0.73 -3.65
CA LYS A 51 -19.21 0.69 -4.49
C LYS A 51 -18.95 0.04 -5.84
N LYS A 52 -17.71 0.07 -6.32
CA LYS A 52 -17.30 -0.53 -7.60
C LYS A 52 -16.99 -2.01 -7.49
N PHE A 53 -16.39 -2.42 -6.39
CA PHE A 53 -15.94 -3.81 -6.19
C PHE A 53 -16.91 -4.60 -5.35
N SER A 54 -17.21 -5.81 -5.81
CA SER A 54 -18.10 -6.73 -5.11
C SER A 54 -17.46 -7.23 -3.82
N LYS A 55 -18.24 -7.90 -2.96
CA LYS A 55 -17.68 -8.58 -1.78
C LYS A 55 -16.69 -9.69 -2.19
N VAL A 56 -16.96 -10.40 -3.28
CA VAL A 56 -16.09 -11.49 -3.79
C VAL A 56 -14.69 -10.97 -4.13
N ASP A 57 -14.60 -9.78 -4.73
CA ASP A 57 -13.30 -9.16 -5.03
C ASP A 57 -12.49 -8.84 -3.77
N ARG A 58 -13.17 -8.57 -2.64
CA ARG A 58 -12.56 -8.28 -1.33
C ARG A 58 -12.21 -9.56 -0.57
N ASP A 59 -13.00 -10.62 -0.71
CA ASP A 59 -12.71 -11.91 -0.11
C ASP A 59 -11.49 -12.58 -0.77
N ALA A 60 -11.20 -12.27 -2.03
CA ALA A 60 -10.03 -12.80 -2.75
C ALA A 60 -8.69 -12.37 -2.10
N ILE A 61 -8.56 -11.10 -1.72
CA ILE A 61 -7.36 -10.62 -1.00
C ILE A 61 -7.30 -11.17 0.42
N PHE A 62 -8.44 -11.37 1.08
CA PHE A 62 -8.47 -11.94 2.42
C PHE A 62 -7.77 -13.30 2.46
N ASN A 63 -8.12 -14.19 1.53
CA ASN A 63 -7.48 -15.51 1.40
C ASN A 63 -6.00 -15.40 1.00
N ALA A 64 -5.65 -14.42 0.14
CA ALA A 64 -4.26 -14.17 -0.24
C ALA A 64 -3.42 -13.74 0.98
N LEU A 65 -3.97 -12.94 1.88
CA LEU A 65 -3.31 -12.49 3.11
C LEU A 65 -3.08 -13.63 4.12
N GLU A 66 -3.96 -14.64 4.16
CA GLU A 66 -3.75 -15.83 5.02
C GLU A 66 -2.54 -16.67 4.58
N SER A 67 -2.23 -16.66 3.28
CA SER A 67 -1.15 -17.46 2.70
C SER A 67 0.16 -16.68 2.56
N VAL A 68 0.28 -15.49 3.17
CA VAL A 68 1.47 -14.65 3.04
C VAL A 68 2.69 -15.33 3.65
N ASN A 69 3.73 -15.50 2.84
CA ASN A 69 5.05 -15.86 3.31
C ASN A 69 5.80 -14.61 3.79
N TYR A 70 5.82 -14.39 5.10
CA TYR A 70 6.47 -13.21 5.70
C TYR A 70 7.99 -13.17 5.49
N ASP A 71 8.66 -14.32 5.32
CA ASP A 71 10.09 -14.36 5.01
C ASP A 71 10.37 -13.84 3.60
N GLU A 72 9.53 -14.22 2.64
CA GLU A 72 9.61 -13.72 1.26
C GLU A 72 9.26 -12.24 1.18
N LEU A 73 8.18 -11.82 1.86
CA LEU A 73 7.80 -10.42 1.97
C LEU A 73 8.91 -9.58 2.62
N SER A 74 9.60 -10.11 3.63
CA SER A 74 10.76 -9.47 4.26
C SER A 74 11.95 -9.33 3.32
N LYS A 75 12.26 -10.36 2.53
CA LYS A 75 13.31 -10.30 1.50
C LYS A 75 12.99 -9.26 0.42
N ASN A 76 11.74 -9.22 -0.04
CA ASN A 76 11.28 -8.25 -1.03
C ASN A 76 11.35 -6.82 -0.48
N LEU A 77 10.85 -6.60 0.73
CA LEU A 77 10.92 -5.29 1.41
C LEU A 77 12.37 -4.85 1.56
N THR A 78 13.29 -5.75 1.93
CA THR A 78 14.72 -5.43 2.06
C THR A 78 15.32 -4.99 0.73
N LYS A 79 15.03 -5.71 -0.37
CA LYS A 79 15.52 -5.36 -1.72
C LYS A 79 14.95 -4.02 -2.20
N ILE A 80 13.65 -3.82 -2.01
CA ILE A 80 12.96 -2.58 -2.39
C ILE A 80 13.49 -1.40 -1.56
N SER A 81 13.61 -1.57 -0.25
CA SER A 81 14.15 -0.56 0.68
C SER A 81 15.55 -0.11 0.26
N LYS A 82 16.44 -1.06 -0.07
CA LYS A 82 17.77 -0.75 -0.62
C LYS A 82 17.68 0.03 -1.92
N SER A 83 16.76 -0.33 -2.82
CA SER A 83 16.56 0.40 -4.08
C SER A 83 16.06 1.83 -3.88
N LEU A 84 15.22 2.05 -2.87
CA LEU A 84 14.71 3.36 -2.46
C LEU A 84 15.69 4.12 -1.55
N LYS A 85 16.87 3.55 -1.28
CA LYS A 85 17.91 4.11 -0.40
C LYS A 85 17.42 4.37 1.03
N ILE A 86 16.51 3.54 1.55
CA ILE A 86 16.05 3.59 2.94
C ILE A 86 16.61 2.42 3.75
N THR A 87 17.04 2.71 4.98
CA THR A 87 17.51 1.71 5.94
C THR A 87 16.41 1.45 6.95
N SER A 88 15.63 0.39 6.75
CA SER A 88 14.41 0.13 7.53
C SER A 88 14.45 -1.23 8.23
N ARG A 89 14.01 -1.26 9.49
CA ARG A 89 13.73 -2.50 10.23
C ARG A 89 12.38 -3.09 9.82
N VAL A 90 12.33 -4.41 9.62
CA VAL A 90 11.18 -5.17 9.07
C VAL A 90 10.34 -5.92 10.12
N SER A 91 10.59 -5.71 11.41
CA SER A 91 9.93 -6.43 12.52
C SER A 91 8.42 -6.16 12.65
N PHE A 92 7.87 -5.23 11.89
CA PHE A 92 6.47 -4.78 11.93
C PHE A 92 5.57 -5.48 10.89
N LEU A 93 6.15 -6.33 10.03
CA LEU A 93 5.43 -6.93 8.90
C LEU A 93 4.25 -7.81 9.33
N TYR A 94 4.43 -8.59 10.39
CA TYR A 94 3.37 -9.44 10.94
C TYR A 94 2.19 -8.60 11.45
N ASP A 95 2.48 -7.56 12.23
CA ASP A 95 1.46 -6.66 12.78
C ASP A 95 0.68 -5.96 11.66
N VAL A 96 1.38 -5.48 10.61
CA VAL A 96 0.72 -4.90 9.44
C VAL A 96 -0.18 -5.91 8.71
N GLY A 97 0.31 -7.13 8.48
CA GLY A 97 -0.48 -8.16 7.82
C GLY A 97 -1.73 -8.53 8.62
N SER A 98 -1.59 -8.69 9.93
CA SER A 98 -2.68 -8.96 10.86
C SER A 98 -3.69 -7.82 10.91
N ASP A 99 -3.24 -6.57 11.09
CA ASP A 99 -4.11 -5.39 11.12
C ASP A 99 -4.82 -5.17 9.78
N PHE A 100 -4.16 -5.45 8.66
CA PHE A 100 -4.76 -5.35 7.34
C PHE A 100 -5.85 -6.42 7.15
N LYS A 101 -5.58 -7.66 7.56
CA LYS A 101 -6.58 -8.74 7.57
C LYS A 101 -7.80 -8.32 8.41
N ASN A 102 -7.58 -7.88 9.65
CA ASN A 102 -8.64 -7.42 10.54
C ASN A 102 -9.42 -6.24 9.97
N ALA A 103 -8.75 -5.32 9.26
CA ALA A 103 -9.39 -4.16 8.63
C ALA A 103 -10.33 -4.57 7.49
N ILE A 104 -9.97 -5.60 6.72
CA ILE A 104 -10.84 -6.17 5.68
C ILE A 104 -12.04 -6.87 6.31
N GLU A 105 -11.84 -7.67 7.36
CA GLU A 105 -12.93 -8.41 8.05
C GLU A 105 -13.93 -7.47 8.74
N THR A 106 -13.42 -6.50 9.49
CA THR A 106 -14.22 -5.68 10.41
C THR A 106 -14.61 -4.33 9.83
N GLY A 107 -13.94 -3.88 8.77
CA GLY A 107 -14.04 -2.53 8.24
C GLY A 107 -13.33 -1.46 9.08
N ASN A 108 -12.67 -1.82 10.18
CA ASN A 108 -11.94 -0.87 11.02
C ASN A 108 -10.47 -0.74 10.59
N TRP A 109 -10.12 0.35 9.93
CA TRP A 109 -8.78 0.59 9.37
C TRP A 109 -7.83 1.33 10.31
N ARG A 110 -8.34 1.87 11.42
CA ARG A 110 -7.53 2.68 12.34
C ARG A 110 -6.32 1.92 12.92
N PRO A 111 -6.44 0.66 13.37
CA PRO A 111 -5.28 -0.10 13.87
C PRO A 111 -4.15 -0.19 12.85
N LEU A 112 -4.47 -0.50 11.59
CA LEU A 112 -3.50 -0.57 10.51
C LEU A 112 -2.76 0.76 10.32
N PHE A 113 -3.47 1.88 10.26
CA PHE A 113 -2.84 3.20 10.08
C PHE A 113 -1.93 3.57 11.26
N VAL A 114 -2.32 3.22 12.50
CA VAL A 114 -1.49 3.42 13.69
C VAL A 114 -0.23 2.56 13.63
N THR A 115 -0.33 1.30 13.22
CA THR A 115 0.82 0.40 13.07
C THR A 115 1.76 0.88 11.97
N LEU A 116 1.23 1.35 10.84
CA LEU A 116 2.01 1.94 9.76
C LEU A 116 2.77 3.18 10.23
N GLU A 117 2.12 4.10 10.95
CA GLU A 117 2.76 5.29 11.51
C GLU A 117 3.90 4.94 12.47
N LYS A 118 3.64 4.05 13.43
CA LYS A 118 4.66 3.56 14.37
C LYS A 118 5.84 2.91 13.65
N SER A 119 5.58 2.16 12.58
CA SER A 119 6.64 1.52 11.80
C SER A 119 7.54 2.55 11.12
N ALA A 120 7.01 3.70 10.74
CA ALA A 120 7.61 4.66 9.83
C ALA A 120 8.20 5.92 10.52
N VAL A 121 8.36 5.90 11.85
CA VAL A 121 8.94 7.01 12.62
C VAL A 121 10.34 7.41 12.14
N ASP A 122 11.14 6.45 11.68
CA ASP A 122 12.51 6.67 11.21
C ASP A 122 12.55 7.37 9.85
N VAL A 123 12.04 6.72 8.81
CA VAL A 123 12.20 7.13 7.40
C VAL A 123 10.94 7.73 6.77
N GLY A 124 9.83 7.78 7.51
CA GLY A 124 8.57 8.38 7.08
C GLY A 124 7.84 7.58 6.01
N VAL A 125 7.10 8.29 5.14
CA VAL A 125 6.19 7.71 4.14
C VAL A 125 6.92 6.77 3.16
N ALA A 126 8.21 6.98 2.93
CA ALA A 126 9.03 6.12 2.06
C ALA A 126 9.04 4.65 2.50
N LYS A 127 8.93 4.36 3.81
CA LYS A 127 8.79 2.98 4.30
C LYS A 127 7.46 2.35 3.94
N ILE A 128 6.39 3.14 3.98
CA ILE A 128 5.05 2.68 3.61
C ILE A 128 5.00 2.40 2.10
N VAL A 129 5.66 3.23 1.27
CA VAL A 129 5.83 2.95 -0.16
C VAL A 129 6.60 1.64 -0.39
N ALA A 130 7.72 1.45 0.30
CA ALA A 130 8.53 0.24 0.18
C ALA A 130 7.73 -1.02 0.57
N LEU A 131 6.89 -0.89 1.60
CA LEU A 131 5.98 -1.94 2.04
C LEU A 131 4.92 -2.27 0.99
N MET A 132 4.23 -1.25 0.45
CA MET A 132 3.27 -1.43 -0.64
C MET A 132 3.89 -2.18 -1.81
N PHE A 133 5.08 -1.77 -2.25
CA PHE A 133 5.78 -2.44 -3.34
C PHE A 133 6.12 -3.90 -3.01
N SER A 134 6.45 -4.19 -1.75
CA SER A 134 6.68 -5.56 -1.30
C SER A 134 5.42 -6.40 -1.38
N PHE A 135 4.28 -5.84 -0.97
CA PHE A 135 2.98 -6.50 -1.07
C PHE A 135 2.54 -6.73 -2.53
N ILE A 136 2.73 -5.76 -3.42
CA ILE A 136 2.36 -5.88 -4.84
C ILE A 136 3.14 -7.00 -5.54
N VAL A 137 4.40 -7.22 -5.15
CA VAL A 137 5.26 -8.24 -5.75
C VAL A 137 5.12 -9.59 -5.05
N GLY A 138 4.91 -9.59 -3.73
CA GLY A 138 4.96 -10.78 -2.90
C GLY A 138 3.60 -11.41 -2.58
N VAL A 139 2.49 -10.74 -2.93
CA VAL A 139 1.13 -11.20 -2.58
C VAL A 139 0.21 -11.08 -3.79
N PRO A 140 -0.58 -12.11 -4.14
CA PRO A 140 -1.53 -12.05 -5.24
C PRO A 140 -2.81 -11.28 -4.82
N LEU A 141 -2.68 -9.96 -4.67
CA LEU A 141 -3.71 -9.09 -4.07
C LEU A 141 -4.99 -8.94 -4.92
N GLY A 142 -4.94 -9.26 -6.21
CA GLY A 142 -6.02 -8.93 -7.15
C GLY A 142 -6.22 -7.41 -7.32
N PHE A 143 -7.16 -7.02 -8.18
CA PHE A 143 -7.34 -5.61 -8.56
C PHE A 143 -7.79 -4.72 -7.40
N TRP A 144 -8.78 -5.16 -6.60
CA TRP A 144 -9.22 -4.42 -5.41
C TRP A 144 -8.10 -4.31 -4.38
N GLY A 145 -7.34 -5.38 -4.17
CA GLY A 145 -6.24 -5.38 -3.22
C GLY A 145 -5.10 -4.44 -3.60
N ILE A 146 -4.79 -4.33 -4.89
CA ILE A 146 -3.86 -3.32 -5.38
C ILE A 146 -4.43 -1.92 -5.13
N ALA A 147 -5.69 -1.68 -5.53
CA ALA A 147 -6.35 -0.40 -5.36
C ALA A 147 -6.42 0.06 -3.88
N ILE A 148 -6.66 -0.86 -2.93
CA ILE A 148 -6.72 -0.51 -1.51
C ILE A 148 -5.33 -0.20 -0.94
N VAL A 149 -4.30 -0.99 -1.28
CA VAL A 149 -2.93 -0.75 -0.80
C VAL A 149 -2.36 0.55 -1.39
N THR A 150 -2.59 0.82 -2.68
CA THR A 150 -2.23 2.11 -3.30
C THR A 150 -2.99 3.27 -2.67
N GLY A 151 -4.27 3.07 -2.34
CA GLY A 151 -5.10 4.07 -1.66
C GLY A 151 -4.56 4.45 -0.28
N ILE A 152 -4.13 3.45 0.51
CA ILE A 152 -3.48 3.69 1.82
C ILE A 152 -2.25 4.57 1.66
N VAL A 153 -1.34 4.23 0.72
CA VAL A 153 -0.13 5.04 0.53
C VAL A 153 -0.44 6.44 0.02
N SER A 154 -1.38 6.55 -0.91
CA SER A 154 -1.81 7.82 -1.50
C SER A 154 -2.37 8.76 -0.44
N SER A 155 -3.10 8.24 0.55
CA SER A 155 -3.66 9.06 1.64
C SER A 155 -2.59 9.64 2.58
N TYR A 156 -1.40 9.03 2.67
CA TYR A 156 -0.25 9.62 3.37
C TYR A 156 0.48 10.69 2.53
N ILE A 157 0.25 10.75 1.21
CA ILE A 157 0.97 11.66 0.31
C ILE A 157 0.11 12.88 -0.03
N GLY A 158 -1.16 12.70 -0.41
CA GLY A 158 -2.05 13.81 -0.72
C GLY A 158 -3.25 13.44 -1.59
N ASP A 159 -4.20 14.36 -1.67
CA ASP A 159 -5.46 14.20 -2.43
C ASP A 159 -5.23 14.06 -3.94
N ASP A 160 -4.16 14.65 -4.48
CA ASP A 160 -3.78 14.53 -5.90
C ASP A 160 -3.50 13.07 -6.27
N GLU A 161 -2.82 12.32 -5.39
CA GLU A 161 -2.50 10.90 -5.61
C GLU A 161 -3.75 10.02 -5.60
N LEU A 162 -4.66 10.30 -4.66
CA LEU A 162 -5.96 9.62 -4.60
C LEU A 162 -6.81 9.93 -5.84
N SER A 163 -6.75 11.16 -6.35
CA SER A 163 -7.46 11.56 -7.56
C SER A 163 -6.94 10.84 -8.80
N LYS A 164 -5.61 10.73 -8.97
CA LYS A 164 -4.99 9.92 -10.04
C LYS A 164 -5.40 8.46 -9.96
N LEU A 165 -5.50 7.92 -8.75
CA LEU A 165 -5.94 6.54 -8.54
C LEU A 165 -7.42 6.37 -8.91
N ASN A 166 -8.29 7.31 -8.51
CA ASN A 166 -9.69 7.33 -8.92
C ASN A 166 -9.85 7.35 -10.44
N GLU A 167 -9.10 8.22 -11.14
CA GLU A 167 -9.09 8.29 -12.60
C GLU A 167 -8.62 6.98 -13.26
N LEU A 168 -7.55 6.37 -12.74
CA LEU A 168 -7.08 5.07 -13.23
C LEU A 168 -8.17 4.00 -13.10
N LEU A 169 -8.86 4.01 -11.97
CA LEU A 169 -9.89 3.04 -11.65
C LEU A 169 -11.22 3.39 -12.32
N GLY A 170 -11.42 4.59 -12.84
CA GLY A 170 -12.69 5.07 -13.39
C GLY A 170 -13.79 5.15 -12.32
N ILE A 171 -13.49 5.79 -11.19
CA ILE A 171 -14.40 6.05 -10.06
C ILE A 171 -14.38 7.51 -9.62
#